data_AF-W7T7L4-F1
#
_entry.id   AF-W7T7L4-F1
#
_cell.length_a   1.000
_cell.length_b   1.000
_cell.length_c   1.000
_cell.angle_alpha   90.00
_cell.angle_beta   90.00
_cell.angle_gamma   90.00
#
_symmetry.space_group_name_H-M   'P 1'
#
loop_
_entity.id
_entity.type
_entity.pdbx_description
1 polymer ?
#
loop_
_entity_poly.entity_id
_entity_poly.type
_entity_poly.pdbx_seq_one_letter_code
_entity_poly.pdbx_strand_id
1 'polypeptide(L)'
;MFSDKFCDQLRDAFREARYEPDAVVDLLGAQAHAALGRGEPEPARRASADAGALGSLIRLFLLGDAVSSTETAAALGTLSVADAVTEGLLREVDGNLRADLDVRPYGDDQGSWWVVSDQDSDLRGAPVGPDHVLGVGHASLSLARATARRPVDTVLDLGTGCGVQALHAARHANRVTATDLSERALSLASATFRLNE
;
A
#
# COMPACT_ATOMS: atom_id res chain seq x y z
N MET A 1 -1.45 -3.53 -15.10
CA MET A 1 -2.62 -3.21 -14.26
C MET A 1 -3.07 -4.52 -13.68
N PHE A 2 -3.18 -4.61 -12.36
CA PHE A 2 -3.50 -5.87 -11.68
C PHE A 2 -4.82 -6.47 -12.19
N SER A 3 -4.78 -7.76 -12.49
CA SER A 3 -5.98 -8.53 -12.78
C SER A 3 -6.89 -8.68 -11.54
N ASP A 4 -8.19 -8.90 -11.73
CA ASP A 4 -9.13 -9.07 -10.60
C ASP A 4 -8.72 -10.23 -9.70
N LYS A 5 -8.37 -11.37 -10.31
CA LYS A 5 -7.86 -12.55 -9.60
C LYS A 5 -6.61 -12.22 -8.77
N PHE A 6 -5.68 -11.45 -9.31
CA PHE A 6 -4.48 -11.05 -8.58
C PHE A 6 -4.82 -10.20 -7.35
N CYS A 7 -5.70 -9.22 -7.51
CA CYS A 7 -6.18 -8.40 -6.40
C CYS A 7 -6.87 -9.24 -5.32
N ASP A 8 -7.70 -10.23 -5.71
CA ASP A 8 -8.37 -11.11 -4.77
C ASP A 8 -7.37 -11.94 -3.95
N GLN A 9 -6.40 -12.58 -4.61
CA GLN A 9 -5.38 -13.38 -3.93
C GLN A 9 -4.46 -12.53 -3.05
N LEU A 10 -4.11 -11.31 -3.49
CA LEU A 10 -3.31 -10.37 -2.71
C LEU A 10 -4.07 -9.91 -1.46
N ARG A 11 -5.37 -9.62 -1.60
CA ARG A 11 -6.25 -9.25 -0.50
C ARG A 11 -6.33 -10.36 0.54
N ASP A 12 -6.51 -11.60 0.11
CA ASP A 12 -6.58 -12.76 0.99
C ASP A 12 -5.25 -12.94 1.74
N ALA A 13 -4.12 -12.83 1.04
CA ALA A 13 -2.79 -12.89 1.67
C ALA A 13 -2.60 -11.80 2.75
N PHE A 14 -2.99 -10.55 2.46
CA PHE A 14 -2.91 -9.46 3.43
C PHE A 14 -3.84 -9.67 4.63
N ARG A 15 -5.04 -10.22 4.43
CA ARG A 15 -5.96 -10.55 5.52
C ARG A 15 -5.39 -11.67 6.40
N GLU A 16 -4.90 -12.75 5.80
CA GLU A 16 -4.30 -13.89 6.50
C GLU A 16 -3.07 -13.47 7.32
N ALA A 17 -2.22 -12.61 6.75
CA ALA A 17 -1.05 -12.06 7.43
C ALA A 17 -1.38 -10.94 8.42
N ARG A 18 -2.65 -10.51 8.52
CA ARG A 18 -3.08 -9.32 9.28
C ARG A 18 -2.27 -8.07 8.94
N TYR A 19 -2.04 -7.83 7.65
CA TYR A 19 -1.36 -6.62 7.17
C TYR A 19 -2.29 -5.40 7.22
N GLU A 20 -2.66 -4.98 8.40
CA GLU A 20 -3.57 -3.85 8.66
C GLU A 20 -2.91 -2.83 9.60
N PRO A 21 -3.38 -1.56 9.64
CA PRO A 21 -2.71 -0.49 10.38
C PRO A 21 -2.42 -0.84 11.85
N ASP A 22 -3.44 -1.34 12.56
CA ASP A 22 -3.33 -1.62 14.00
C ASP A 22 -2.39 -2.80 14.27
N ALA A 23 -2.45 -3.86 13.47
CA ALA A 23 -1.56 -5.01 13.60
C ALA A 23 -0.09 -4.64 13.34
N VAL A 24 0.17 -3.72 12.40
CA VAL A 24 1.52 -3.18 12.16
C VAL A 24 2.00 -2.40 13.38
N VAL A 25 1.16 -1.56 13.98
CA VAL A 25 1.50 -0.80 15.20
C VAL A 25 1.77 -1.75 16.37
N ASP A 26 0.93 -2.77 16.56
CA ASP A 26 1.05 -3.75 17.63
C ASP A 26 2.35 -4.55 17.52
N LEU A 27 2.69 -5.02 16.31
CA LEU A 27 3.92 -5.78 16.07
C LEU A 27 5.18 -4.93 16.28
N LEU A 28 5.21 -3.72 15.72
CA LEU A 28 6.37 -2.84 15.85
C LEU A 28 6.52 -2.28 17.27
N GLY A 29 5.39 -2.08 17.95
CA GLY A 29 5.31 -1.29 19.17
C GLY A 29 5.41 0.21 18.90
N ALA A 30 4.88 0.99 19.84
CA ALA A 30 4.74 2.45 19.69
C ALA A 30 6.07 3.18 19.37
N GLN A 31 7.18 2.74 19.97
CA GLN A 31 8.48 3.37 19.77
C GLN A 31 9.03 3.13 18.36
N ALA A 32 9.01 1.89 17.88
CA ALA A 32 9.53 1.58 16.55
C ALA A 32 8.63 2.14 15.44
N HIS A 33 7.31 2.11 15.65
CA HIS A 33 6.36 2.74 14.73
C HIS A 33 6.58 4.27 14.64
N ALA A 34 6.74 4.95 15.77
CA ALA A 34 7.02 6.38 15.79
C ALA A 34 8.38 6.74 15.18
N ALA A 35 9.40 5.88 15.33
CA ALA A 35 10.70 6.05 14.70
C ALA A 35 10.60 5.91 13.17
N LEU A 36 9.87 4.89 12.70
CA LEU A 36 9.62 4.68 11.27
C LEU A 36 8.93 5.90 10.63
N GLY A 37 7.95 6.49 11.32
CA GLY A 37 7.27 7.71 10.87
C GLY A 37 8.17 8.95 10.74
N ARG A 38 9.38 8.93 11.31
CA ARG A 38 10.41 9.98 11.16
C ARG A 38 11.53 9.60 10.18
N GLY A 39 11.41 8.47 9.47
CA GLY A 39 12.45 7.98 8.57
C GLY A 39 13.60 7.27 9.30
N GLU A 40 13.37 6.74 10.50
CA GLU A 40 14.35 5.93 11.24
C GLU A 40 13.92 4.44 11.18
N PRO A 41 14.31 3.67 10.13
CA PRO A 41 13.76 2.33 9.89
C PRO A 41 14.32 1.23 10.80
N GLU A 42 15.48 1.45 11.41
CA GLU A 42 16.23 0.44 12.16
C GLU A 42 15.44 -0.23 13.31
N PRO A 43 14.70 0.50 14.17
CA PRO A 43 13.83 -0.13 15.16
C PRO A 43 12.78 -1.05 14.54
N ALA A 44 12.20 -0.66 13.42
CA ALA A 44 11.17 -1.45 12.74
C ALA A 44 11.76 -2.69 12.07
N ARG A 45 12.96 -2.60 11.48
CA ARG A 45 13.72 -3.76 10.97
C ARG A 45 13.94 -4.80 12.07
N ARG A 46 14.36 -4.38 13.26
CA ARG A 46 14.58 -5.30 14.39
C ARG A 46 13.28 -5.94 14.87
N ALA A 47 12.20 -5.17 14.99
CA ALA A 47 10.92 -5.69 15.45
C ALA A 47 10.27 -6.68 14.46
N SER A 48 10.53 -6.52 13.15
CA SER A 48 9.91 -7.31 12.09
C SER A 48 10.74 -8.52 11.62
N ALA A 49 12.01 -8.65 12.04
CA ALA A 49 12.94 -9.66 11.51
C ALA A 49 12.41 -11.10 11.57
N ASP A 50 11.86 -11.50 12.72
CA ASP A 50 11.39 -12.86 13.00
C ASP A 50 9.86 -12.90 13.25
N ALA A 51 9.13 -11.90 12.77
CA ALA A 51 7.71 -11.72 13.08
C ALA A 51 6.76 -12.38 12.05
N GLY A 52 7.23 -13.45 11.40
CA GLY A 52 6.46 -14.23 10.43
C GLY A 52 5.99 -13.43 9.21
N ALA A 53 4.84 -13.82 8.65
CA ALA A 53 4.28 -13.22 7.43
C ALA A 53 4.12 -11.69 7.53
N LEU A 54 3.57 -11.19 8.65
CA LEU A 54 3.40 -9.75 8.85
C LEU A 54 4.75 -9.02 8.86
N GLY A 55 5.75 -9.57 9.54
CA GLY A 55 7.11 -9.04 9.53
C GLY A 55 7.72 -8.98 8.13
N SER A 56 7.53 -10.03 7.32
CA SER A 56 7.96 -10.07 5.93
C SER A 56 7.29 -9.00 5.07
N LEU A 57 5.97 -8.78 5.22
CA LEU A 57 5.23 -7.74 4.49
C LEU A 57 5.66 -6.33 4.91
N ILE A 58 5.89 -6.09 6.20
CA ILE A 58 6.44 -4.82 6.71
C ILE A 58 7.82 -4.56 6.09
N ARG A 59 8.70 -5.57 6.08
CA ARG A 59 10.03 -5.48 5.46
C ARG A 59 9.93 -5.17 3.97
N LEU A 60 9.10 -5.90 3.23
CA LEU A 60 8.92 -5.70 1.79
C LEU A 60 8.38 -4.30 1.45
N PHE A 61 7.26 -3.92 2.03
CA PHE A 61 6.50 -2.74 1.58
C PHE A 61 6.82 -1.47 2.36
N LEU A 62 7.00 -1.55 3.69
CA LEU A 62 7.22 -0.36 4.52
C LEU A 62 8.71 -0.01 4.70
N LEU A 63 9.60 -0.99 4.58
CA LEU A 63 11.05 -0.80 4.77
C LEU A 63 11.86 -0.88 3.47
N GLY A 64 11.24 -1.33 2.37
CA GLY A 64 11.89 -1.48 1.06
C GLY A 64 12.94 -2.59 1.01
N ASP A 65 12.86 -3.56 1.92
CA ASP A 65 13.87 -4.60 2.08
C ASP A 65 13.79 -5.70 1.04
N ALA A 66 14.96 -6.29 0.79
CA ALA A 66 15.02 -7.57 0.11
C ALA A 66 14.61 -8.67 1.10
N VAL A 67 13.64 -9.48 0.72
CA VAL A 67 13.13 -10.60 1.51
C VAL A 67 13.32 -11.88 0.70
N SER A 68 13.66 -12.99 1.36
CA SER A 68 13.90 -14.24 0.65
C SER A 68 12.67 -14.72 -0.09
N SER A 69 12.86 -15.48 -1.17
CA SER A 69 11.75 -16.07 -1.92
C SER A 69 10.86 -16.97 -1.03
N THR A 70 11.45 -17.69 -0.08
CA THR A 70 10.73 -18.53 0.87
C THR A 70 9.87 -17.73 1.84
N GLU A 71 10.42 -16.69 2.49
CA GLU A 71 9.66 -15.80 3.37
C GLU A 71 8.55 -15.08 2.60
N THR A 72 8.85 -14.61 1.39
CA THR A 72 7.88 -13.92 0.53
C THR A 72 6.74 -14.85 0.14
N ALA A 73 7.02 -16.07 -0.30
CA ALA A 73 5.99 -17.05 -0.63
C ALA A 73 5.11 -17.39 0.58
N ALA A 74 5.71 -17.53 1.77
CA ALA A 74 4.95 -17.77 3.00
C ALA A 74 4.04 -16.58 3.35
N ALA A 75 4.49 -15.35 3.12
CA ALA A 75 3.71 -14.14 3.38
C ALA A 75 2.61 -13.87 2.34
N LEU A 76 2.81 -14.30 1.10
CA LEU A 76 1.83 -14.17 0.01
C LEU A 76 0.81 -15.32 -0.05
N GLY A 77 1.00 -16.38 0.73
CA GLY A 77 0.06 -17.49 0.85
C GLY A 77 -0.22 -18.16 -0.49
N THR A 78 -1.45 -18.01 -0.99
CA THR A 78 -1.87 -18.60 -2.28
C THR A 78 -1.47 -17.78 -3.51
N LEU A 79 -1.05 -16.51 -3.33
CA LEU A 79 -0.54 -15.69 -4.41
C LEU A 79 0.88 -16.13 -4.76
N SER A 80 1.11 -16.50 -6.02
CA SER A 80 2.44 -16.94 -6.43
C SER A 80 3.41 -15.77 -6.52
N VAL A 81 4.66 -16.01 -6.10
CA VAL A 81 5.75 -15.02 -6.24
C VAL A 81 5.97 -14.65 -7.70
N ALA A 82 5.85 -15.62 -8.61
CA ALA A 82 5.99 -15.39 -10.05
C ALA A 82 4.91 -14.45 -10.59
N ASP A 83 3.66 -14.57 -10.13
CA ASP A 83 2.58 -13.66 -10.49
C ASP A 83 2.81 -12.27 -9.90
N ALA A 84 3.28 -12.19 -8.64
CA ALA A 84 3.63 -10.91 -8.00
C ALA A 84 4.76 -10.17 -8.74
N VAL A 85 5.73 -10.89 -9.30
CA VAL A 85 6.76 -10.30 -10.18
C VAL A 85 6.18 -9.93 -11.54
N THR A 86 5.38 -10.79 -12.15
CA THR A 86 4.78 -10.56 -13.48
C THR A 86 3.85 -9.36 -13.50
N GLU A 87 3.06 -9.17 -12.45
CA GLU A 87 2.14 -8.03 -12.28
C GLU A 87 2.88 -6.75 -11.86
N GLY A 88 4.18 -6.82 -11.55
CA GLY A 88 5.02 -5.68 -11.19
C GLY A 88 4.83 -5.20 -9.75
N LEU A 89 4.26 -6.02 -8.86
CA LEU A 89 4.23 -5.73 -7.43
C LEU A 89 5.62 -5.89 -6.82
N LEU A 90 6.34 -6.94 -7.23
CA LEU A 90 7.67 -7.29 -6.75
C LEU A 90 8.68 -7.34 -7.91
N ARG A 91 9.97 -7.28 -7.58
CA ARG A 91 11.08 -7.55 -8.49
C ARG A 91 12.13 -8.43 -7.81
N GLU A 92 12.82 -9.24 -8.61
CA GLU A 92 13.96 -10.02 -8.14
C GLU A 92 15.23 -9.14 -8.03
N VAL A 93 15.95 -9.28 -6.92
CA VAL A 93 17.23 -8.61 -6.65
C VAL A 93 18.13 -9.57 -5.88
N ASP A 94 19.26 -9.95 -6.48
CA ASP A 94 20.28 -10.82 -5.85
C ASP A 94 19.72 -12.13 -5.25
N GLY A 95 18.74 -12.75 -5.92
CA GLY A 95 18.08 -13.97 -5.47
C GLY A 95 17.01 -13.78 -4.38
N ASN A 96 16.74 -12.53 -4.00
CA ASN A 96 15.67 -12.11 -3.09
C ASN A 96 14.61 -11.30 -3.84
N LEU A 97 13.53 -10.93 -3.14
CA LEU A 97 12.44 -10.14 -3.67
C LEU A 97 12.41 -8.77 -2.99
N ARG A 98 12.21 -7.72 -3.78
CA ARG A 98 11.91 -6.37 -3.29
C ARG A 98 10.57 -5.92 -3.84
N ALA A 99 9.86 -5.09 -3.09
CA ALA A 99 8.70 -4.40 -3.62
C ALA A 99 9.11 -3.43 -4.75
N ASP A 100 8.32 -3.38 -5.81
CA ASP A 100 8.44 -2.40 -6.91
C ASP A 100 7.35 -1.31 -6.83
N LEU A 101 6.26 -1.60 -6.13
CA LEU A 101 5.22 -0.66 -5.73
C LEU A 101 5.15 -0.55 -4.20
N ASP A 102 4.76 0.61 -3.68
CA ASP A 102 4.36 0.73 -2.26
C ASP A 102 2.93 0.21 -2.11
N VAL A 103 2.71 -0.62 -1.09
CA VAL A 103 1.36 -1.06 -0.70
C VAL A 103 1.21 -0.83 0.79
N ARG A 104 0.51 0.25 1.13
CA ARG A 104 0.44 0.77 2.48
C ARG A 104 -0.89 0.45 3.14
N PRO A 105 -0.90 -0.23 4.30
CA PRO A 105 -2.09 -0.33 5.12
C PRO A 105 -2.41 1.06 5.65
N TYR A 106 -3.63 1.51 5.40
CA TYR A 106 -4.08 2.86 5.65
C TYR A 106 -5.51 2.84 6.18
N GLY A 107 -5.85 3.64 7.18
CA GLY A 107 -7.22 3.63 7.69
C GLY A 107 -7.50 4.75 8.69
N ASP A 108 -8.76 4.79 9.11
CA ASP A 108 -9.24 5.59 10.23
C ASP A 108 -10.17 4.72 11.11
N ASP A 109 -10.89 5.36 12.02
CA ASP A 109 -11.83 4.73 12.96
C ASP A 109 -12.99 4.00 12.29
N GLN A 110 -13.26 4.24 11.01
CA GLN A 110 -14.33 3.59 10.25
C GLN A 110 -13.83 2.39 9.43
N GLY A 111 -12.54 2.07 9.51
CA GLY A 111 -11.92 0.91 8.88
C GLY A 111 -10.67 1.26 8.08
N SER A 112 -10.06 0.21 7.52
CA SER A 112 -8.80 0.28 6.80
C SER A 112 -8.92 -0.18 5.35
N TRP A 113 -7.90 0.18 4.58
CA TRP A 113 -7.67 -0.10 3.19
C TRP A 113 -6.19 -0.40 2.96
N TRP A 114 -5.88 -0.96 1.79
CA TRP A 114 -4.54 -0.99 1.23
C TRP A 114 -4.45 -0.01 0.07
N VAL A 115 -3.52 0.95 0.15
CA VAL A 115 -3.31 1.94 -0.91
C VAL A 115 -2.06 1.56 -1.69
N VAL A 116 -2.19 1.47 -3.01
CA VAL A 116 -1.10 1.15 -3.94
C VAL A 116 -0.57 2.44 -4.55
N SER A 117 0.75 2.63 -4.52
CA SER A 117 1.43 3.77 -5.13
C SER A 117 2.83 3.40 -5.60
N ASP A 118 3.55 4.37 -6.15
CA ASP A 118 4.96 4.18 -6.43
C ASP A 118 5.79 4.24 -5.15
N GLN A 119 6.96 3.60 -5.19
CA GLN A 119 7.94 3.75 -4.12
C GLN A 119 8.60 5.12 -4.16
N ASP A 120 8.70 5.75 -2.98
CA ASP A 120 9.46 6.98 -2.80
C ASP A 120 10.95 6.77 -3.13
N SER A 121 11.65 7.87 -3.43
CA SER A 121 13.07 7.86 -3.81
C SER A 121 13.96 7.14 -2.80
N ASP A 122 13.63 7.25 -1.51
CA ASP A 122 14.41 6.70 -0.41
C ASP A 122 14.36 5.17 -0.39
N LEU A 123 13.16 4.60 -0.59
CA LEU A 123 12.97 3.15 -0.69
C LEU A 123 13.50 2.60 -2.02
N ARG A 124 13.35 3.38 -3.10
CA ARG A 124 13.82 2.99 -4.44
C ARG A 124 15.33 3.11 -4.59
N GLY A 125 15.99 3.96 -3.81
CA GLY A 125 17.42 4.29 -3.95
C GLY A 125 17.77 5.05 -5.23
N ALA A 126 16.78 5.67 -5.88
CA ALA A 126 16.93 6.37 -7.14
C ALA A 126 15.92 7.53 -7.27
N PRO A 127 16.22 8.58 -8.06
CA PRO A 127 15.26 9.65 -8.31
C PRO A 127 13.94 9.12 -8.86
N VAL A 128 12.84 9.76 -8.48
CA VAL A 128 11.51 9.47 -9.02
C VAL A 128 11.34 10.11 -10.40
N GLY A 129 10.62 9.42 -11.29
CA GLY A 129 10.35 9.90 -12.65
C GLY A 129 9.21 10.92 -12.71
N PRO A 130 8.97 11.53 -13.88
CA PRO A 130 7.90 12.53 -14.05
C PRO A 130 6.50 11.95 -13.87
N ASP A 131 6.31 10.65 -14.14
CA ASP A 131 5.03 9.96 -14.00
C ASP A 131 4.79 9.39 -12.59
N HIS A 132 5.67 9.69 -11.63
CA HIS A 132 5.61 9.13 -10.28
C HIS A 132 4.33 9.51 -9.55
N VAL A 133 3.65 8.50 -9.00
CA VAL A 133 2.39 8.64 -8.28
C VAL A 133 2.64 8.48 -6.78
N LEU A 134 2.52 9.59 -6.06
CA LEU A 134 2.69 9.64 -4.62
C LEU A 134 1.61 8.83 -3.90
N GLY A 135 2.02 8.12 -2.84
CA GLY A 135 1.13 7.45 -1.91
C GLY A 135 0.45 8.39 -0.92
N VAL A 136 0.03 7.83 0.22
CA VAL A 136 -0.65 8.60 1.26
C VAL A 136 0.35 9.44 2.06
N GLY A 137 0.42 10.74 1.74
CA GLY A 137 1.23 11.73 2.46
C GLY A 137 0.43 12.67 3.36
N HIS A 138 1.14 13.55 4.09
CA HIS A 138 0.54 14.54 5.00
C HIS A 138 -0.48 15.46 4.31
N ALA A 139 -0.25 15.84 3.04
CA ALA A 139 -1.19 16.64 2.27
C ALA A 139 -2.52 15.90 2.05
N SER A 140 -2.45 14.65 1.60
CA SER A 140 -3.63 13.78 1.40
C SER A 140 -4.40 13.57 2.70
N LEU A 141 -3.71 13.37 3.83
CA LEU A 141 -4.34 13.25 5.15
C LEU A 141 -5.03 14.55 5.60
N SER A 142 -4.41 15.69 5.32
CA SER A 142 -4.97 17.00 5.68
C SER A 142 -6.25 17.28 4.90
N LEU A 143 -6.26 16.98 3.60
CA LEU A 143 -7.45 17.08 2.76
C LEU A 143 -8.56 16.13 3.26
N ALA A 144 -8.25 14.85 3.48
CA ALA A 144 -9.23 13.87 3.95
C ALA A 144 -9.88 14.24 5.30
N ARG A 145 -9.15 14.97 6.17
CA ARG A 145 -9.65 15.51 7.44
C ARG A 145 -10.48 16.79 7.26
N ALA A 146 -10.17 17.60 6.26
CA ALA A 146 -10.88 18.84 5.97
C ALA A 146 -12.16 18.64 5.14
N THR A 147 -12.25 17.54 4.40
CA THR A 147 -13.39 17.23 3.52
C THR A 147 -14.66 16.97 4.33
N ALA A 148 -15.75 17.68 3.99
CA ALA A 148 -17.06 17.48 4.59
C ALA A 148 -17.69 16.14 4.14
N ARG A 149 -17.96 15.24 5.10
CA ARG A 149 -18.44 13.87 4.83
C ARG A 149 -19.97 13.72 4.84
N ARG A 150 -20.70 14.75 4.43
CA ARG A 150 -22.17 14.66 4.33
C ARG A 150 -22.55 13.67 3.21
N PRO A 151 -23.58 12.83 3.37
CA PRO A 151 -24.03 11.94 2.30
C PRO A 151 -24.37 12.72 1.02
N VAL A 152 -23.90 12.25 -0.12
CA VAL A 152 -24.14 12.83 -1.46
C VAL A 152 -24.37 11.75 -2.50
N ASP A 153 -25.04 12.10 -3.60
CA ASP A 153 -25.26 11.14 -4.69
C ASP A 153 -23.98 10.87 -5.48
N THR A 154 -23.20 11.90 -5.79
CA THR A 154 -22.03 11.79 -6.67
C THR A 154 -20.86 12.65 -6.22
N VAL A 155 -19.64 12.11 -6.32
CA VAL A 155 -18.38 12.84 -6.13
C VAL A 155 -17.51 12.69 -7.38
N LEU A 156 -16.84 13.78 -7.76
CA LEU A 156 -15.74 13.80 -8.74
C LEU A 156 -14.43 14.04 -7.99
N ASP A 157 -13.50 13.10 -8.08
CA ASP A 157 -12.12 13.24 -7.64
C ASP A 157 -11.23 13.62 -8.84
N LEU A 158 -10.70 14.85 -8.82
CA LEU A 158 -9.93 15.42 -9.93
C LEU A 158 -8.44 15.43 -9.56
N GLY A 159 -7.63 14.65 -10.28
CA GLY A 159 -6.24 14.38 -9.90
C GLY A 159 -6.17 13.29 -8.83
N THR A 160 -6.77 12.13 -9.10
CA THR A 160 -6.98 11.08 -8.10
C THR A 160 -5.67 10.47 -7.57
N GLY A 161 -4.58 10.52 -8.34
CA GLY A 161 -3.30 9.95 -7.93
C GLY A 161 -3.43 8.46 -7.58
N CYS A 162 -3.09 8.08 -6.34
CA CYS A 162 -3.25 6.71 -5.84
C CYS A 162 -4.68 6.32 -5.43
N GLY A 163 -5.65 7.25 -5.53
CA GLY A 163 -7.07 6.98 -5.26
C GLY A 163 -7.52 7.18 -3.80
N VAL A 164 -6.65 7.66 -2.90
CA VAL A 164 -6.96 7.74 -1.46
C VAL A 164 -8.16 8.66 -1.14
N GLN A 165 -8.32 9.78 -1.85
CA GLN A 165 -9.49 10.65 -1.62
C GLN A 165 -10.77 10.01 -2.12
N ALA A 166 -10.71 9.33 -3.27
CA ALA A 166 -11.83 8.60 -3.83
C ALA A 166 -12.26 7.42 -2.92
N LEU A 167 -11.33 6.75 -2.21
CA LEU A 167 -11.66 5.78 -1.16
C LEU A 167 -12.46 6.42 0.00
N HIS A 168 -12.02 7.59 0.49
CA HIS A 168 -12.78 8.33 1.51
C HIS A 168 -14.16 8.75 1.00
N ALA A 169 -14.24 9.20 -0.25
CA ALA A 169 -15.49 9.58 -0.91
C ALA A 169 -16.48 8.40 -0.97
N ALA A 170 -16.00 7.19 -1.25
CA ALA A 170 -16.84 5.99 -1.36
C ALA A 170 -17.64 5.67 -0.09
N ARG A 171 -17.22 6.17 1.09
CA ARG A 171 -17.97 5.99 2.34
C ARG A 171 -19.19 6.89 2.49
N HIS A 172 -19.28 7.97 1.71
CA HIS A 172 -20.35 8.97 1.84
C HIS A 172 -20.95 9.41 0.49
N ALA A 173 -20.52 8.79 -0.62
CA ALA A 173 -21.05 9.02 -1.95
C ALA A 173 -21.61 7.72 -2.54
N ASN A 174 -22.77 7.78 -3.19
CA ASN A 174 -23.34 6.62 -3.90
C ASN A 174 -22.56 6.27 -5.17
N ARG A 175 -21.89 7.26 -5.79
CA ARG A 175 -21.03 7.08 -6.96
C ARG A 175 -19.84 8.01 -6.90
N VAL A 176 -18.65 7.47 -7.17
CA VAL A 176 -17.40 8.23 -7.28
C VAL A 176 -16.87 8.10 -8.70
N THR A 177 -16.52 9.22 -9.31
CA THR A 177 -15.74 9.27 -10.55
C THR A 177 -14.36 9.82 -10.22
N ALA A 178 -13.34 9.01 -10.42
CA ALA A 178 -11.95 9.40 -10.22
C ALA A 178 -11.28 9.68 -11.57
N THR A 179 -10.59 10.81 -11.69
CA THR A 179 -9.96 11.25 -12.95
C THR A 179 -8.52 11.69 -12.71
N ASP A 180 -7.67 11.45 -13.70
CA ASP A 180 -6.30 11.91 -13.72
C ASP A 180 -5.84 12.07 -15.18
N LEU A 181 -4.82 12.90 -15.41
CA LEU A 181 -4.16 12.98 -16.72
C LEU A 181 -3.14 11.86 -16.89
N SER A 182 -2.63 11.31 -15.79
CA SER A 182 -1.66 10.22 -15.79
C SER A 182 -2.34 8.86 -15.90
N GLU A 183 -2.02 8.10 -16.96
CA GLU A 183 -2.45 6.70 -17.11
C GLU A 183 -1.91 5.82 -15.97
N ARG A 184 -0.73 6.17 -15.42
CA ARG A 184 -0.15 5.48 -14.26
C ARG A 184 -0.99 5.74 -13.00
N ALA A 185 -1.40 6.98 -12.76
CA ALA A 185 -2.29 7.30 -11.64
C ALA A 185 -3.62 6.56 -11.75
N LEU A 186 -4.25 6.57 -12.92
CA LEU A 186 -5.48 5.80 -13.16
C LEU A 186 -5.29 4.30 -12.92
N SER A 187 -4.13 3.74 -13.32
CA SER A 187 -3.81 2.33 -13.10
C SER A 187 -3.62 1.98 -11.62
N LEU A 188 -2.93 2.83 -10.87
CA LEU A 188 -2.69 2.63 -9.43
C LEU A 188 -3.93 2.89 -8.58
N ALA A 189 -4.72 3.92 -8.92
CA ALA A 189 -6.02 4.13 -8.31
C ALA A 189 -6.95 2.93 -8.56
N SER A 190 -7.01 2.40 -9.78
CA SER A 190 -7.78 1.20 -10.08
C SER A 190 -7.31 -0.02 -9.27
N ALA A 191 -5.99 -0.22 -9.13
CA ALA A 191 -5.43 -1.27 -8.28
C ALA A 191 -5.82 -1.08 -6.81
N THR A 192 -5.70 0.15 -6.27
CA THR A 192 -6.18 0.51 -4.93
C THR A 192 -7.66 0.17 -4.76
N PHE A 193 -8.53 0.54 -5.70
CA PHE A 193 -9.96 0.23 -5.59
C PHE A 193 -10.23 -1.27 -5.58
N ARG A 194 -9.73 -1.99 -6.59
CA ARG A 194 -9.93 -3.44 -6.72
C ARG A 194 -9.41 -4.20 -5.51
N LEU A 195 -8.27 -3.82 -4.96
CA LEU A 195 -7.71 -4.46 -3.78
C LEU A 195 -8.59 -4.32 -2.53
N ASN A 196 -9.48 -3.31 -2.48
CA ASN A 196 -10.33 -3.00 -1.33
C ASN A 196 -11.81 -3.36 -1.51
N GLU A 197 -12.19 -3.98 -2.63
CA GLU A 197 -13.53 -4.60 -2.81
C GLU A 197 -13.73 -5.83 -1.92
#